data_AF-A0A7Y4YCN9-F1
#
_entry.id   AF-A0A7Y4YCN9-F1
#
_cell.length_a   1.000
_cell.length_b   1.000
_cell.length_c   1.000
_cell.angle_alpha   90.00
_cell.angle_beta   90.00
_cell.angle_gamma   90.00
#
_symmetry.space_group_name_H-M   'P 1'
#
loop_
_entity.id
_entity.type
_entity.pdbx_description
1 polymer ?
#
loop_
_entity_poly.entity_id
_entity_poly.type
_entity_poly.pdbx_seq_one_letter_code
_entity_poly.pdbx_strand_id
1 'polypeptide(L)'
;MGDLELTEIIKAGVFHLENWLTLNGYKNIEVSIWQSGSADIKADGQTENILVQLKAMQLPGKRVEPNGTDKFALKDLAERHNRIPYIAYLSIDEDKNITEEIIWERLY
;
A
#
# COMPACT_ATOMS: atom_id res chain seq x y z
N MET A 1 -25.31 3.39 -7.82
CA MET A 1 -23.92 3.79 -7.59
C MET A 1 -23.73 3.79 -6.10
N GLY A 2 -23.02 2.77 -5.64
CA GLY A 2 -22.85 2.45 -4.23
C GLY A 2 -21.42 2.76 -3.86
N ASP A 3 -21.23 3.65 -2.89
CA ASP A 3 -19.92 3.86 -2.30
C ASP A 3 -19.45 2.55 -1.67
N LEU A 4 -18.22 2.13 -1.98
CA LEU A 4 -17.60 0.99 -1.29
C LEU A 4 -17.17 1.46 0.10
N GLU A 5 -17.37 0.59 1.10
CA GLU A 5 -16.80 0.85 2.41
C GLU A 5 -15.27 0.92 2.31
N LEU A 6 -14.67 1.89 3.00
CA LEU A 6 -13.21 2.12 3.01
C LEU A 6 -12.41 0.84 3.29
N THR A 7 -12.92 -0.01 4.18
CA THR A 7 -12.32 -1.29 4.50
C THR A 7 -12.27 -2.25 3.31
N GLU A 8 -13.30 -2.28 2.47
CA GLU A 8 -13.34 -3.13 1.27
C GLU A 8 -12.40 -2.61 0.17
N ILE A 9 -12.30 -1.29 0.02
CA ILE A 9 -11.33 -0.65 -0.89
C ILE A 9 -9.90 -1.03 -0.50
N ILE A 10 -9.59 -0.96 0.79
CA ILE A 10 -8.24 -1.29 1.30
C ILE A 10 -7.94 -2.78 1.13
N LYS A 11 -8.90 -3.68 1.43
CA LYS A 11 -8.71 -5.12 1.19
C LYS A 11 -8.44 -5.43 -0.29
N ALA A 12 -9.18 -4.79 -1.20
CA ALA A 12 -8.93 -4.93 -2.64
C ALA A 12 -7.53 -4.43 -3.02
N GLY A 13 -7.14 -3.25 -2.52
CA GLY A 13 -5.80 -2.71 -2.74
C GLY A 13 -4.69 -3.61 -2.20
N VAL A 14 -4.87 -4.19 -1.01
CA VAL A 14 -3.94 -5.17 -0.42
C VAL A 14 -3.79 -6.36 -1.34
N PHE A 15 -4.90 -6.96 -1.77
CA PHE A 15 -4.89 -8.12 -2.64
C PHE A 15 -4.11 -7.87 -3.94
N HIS A 16 -4.35 -6.74 -4.60
CA HIS A 16 -3.62 -6.38 -5.82
C HIS A 16 -2.13 -6.14 -5.56
N LEU A 17 -1.80 -5.48 -4.45
CA LEU A 17 -0.42 -5.16 -4.09
C LEU A 17 0.36 -6.42 -3.70
N GLU A 18 -0.22 -7.33 -2.93
CA GLU A 18 0.37 -8.63 -2.60
C GLU A 18 0.62 -9.48 -3.85
N ASN A 19 -0.34 -9.52 -4.78
CA ASN A 19 -0.18 -10.22 -6.04
C ASN A 19 0.95 -9.63 -6.87
N TRP A 20 1.02 -8.29 -6.97
CA TRP A 20 2.12 -7.60 -7.65
C TRP A 20 3.47 -7.95 -7.03
N LEU A 21 3.59 -7.90 -5.70
CA LEU A 21 4.83 -8.23 -4.98
C LEU A 21 5.25 -9.68 -5.24
N THR A 22 4.30 -10.61 -5.19
CA THR A 22 4.54 -12.04 -5.45
C THR A 22 5.02 -12.27 -6.88
N LEU A 23 4.37 -11.65 -7.88
CA LEU A 23 4.76 -11.73 -9.29
C LEU A 23 6.15 -11.13 -9.55
N ASN A 24 6.56 -10.14 -8.76
CA ASN A 24 7.89 -9.53 -8.82
C ASN A 24 8.93 -10.23 -7.93
N GLY A 25 8.61 -11.41 -7.39
CA GLY A 25 9.57 -12.28 -6.70
C GLY A 25 9.82 -11.93 -5.23
N TYR A 26 9.02 -11.05 -4.63
CA TYR A 26 9.04 -10.82 -3.19
C TYR A 26 8.45 -12.03 -2.43
N LYS A 27 8.95 -12.26 -1.22
CA LYS A 27 8.55 -13.36 -0.33
C LYS A 27 8.26 -12.85 1.08
N ASN A 28 7.79 -13.74 1.96
CA ASN A 28 7.47 -13.43 3.35
C ASN A 28 6.59 -12.18 3.49
N ILE A 29 5.54 -12.12 2.66
CA ILE A 29 4.64 -10.97 2.63
C ILE A 29 3.78 -11.00 3.89
N GLU A 30 3.91 -9.97 4.73
CA GLU A 30 3.11 -9.78 5.94
C GLU A 30 2.28 -8.51 5.79
N VAL A 31 0.97 -8.60 6.05
CA VAL A 31 0.05 -7.48 5.93
C VAL A 31 -0.58 -7.13 7.27
N SER A 32 -0.56 -5.83 7.59
CA SER A 32 -1.25 -5.22 8.72
C SER A 32 -2.25 -4.20 8.21
N ILE A 33 -3.55 -4.55 8.26
CA ILE A 33 -4.63 -3.62 7.89
C ILE A 33 -5.02 -2.79 9.12
N TRP A 34 -4.96 -1.47 8.99
CA TRP A 34 -5.35 -0.52 10.02
C TRP A 34 -6.80 -0.08 9.83
N GLN A 35 -7.52 0.09 10.95
CA GLN A 35 -8.90 0.58 10.95
C GLN A 35 -9.05 2.01 10.39
N SER A 36 -7.95 2.75 10.26
CA SER A 36 -7.89 4.10 9.67
C SER A 36 -7.95 4.12 8.13
N GLY A 37 -8.14 2.98 7.47
CA GLY A 37 -8.15 2.91 6.00
C GLY A 37 -6.75 2.97 5.39
N SER A 38 -5.77 2.37 6.06
CA SER A 38 -4.42 2.15 5.53
C SER A 38 -4.00 0.72 5.78
N ALA A 39 -3.05 0.21 5.01
CA ALA A 39 -2.43 -1.07 5.30
C ALA A 39 -0.91 -0.92 5.19
N ASP A 40 -0.18 -1.58 6.07
CA ASP A 40 1.27 -1.70 5.94
C ASP A 40 1.59 -3.13 5.49
N ILE A 41 2.45 -3.25 4.48
CA ILE A 41 2.88 -4.52 3.89
C ILE A 41 4.39 -4.63 4.01
N LYS A 42 4.87 -5.66 4.69
CA LYS A 42 6.29 -6.01 4.73
C LYS A 42 6.53 -7.10 3.71
N ALA A 43 7.61 -6.97 2.94
CA ALA A 43 7.97 -8.00 1.97
C ALA A 43 9.50 -8.08 1.83
N ASP A 44 10.01 -9.29 1.62
CA ASP A 44 11.43 -9.57 1.45
C ASP A 44 11.73 -9.74 -0.04
N GLY A 45 12.46 -8.78 -0.60
CA GLY A 45 12.91 -8.82 -1.99
C GLY A 45 14.29 -9.47 -2.13
N GLN A 46 14.68 -9.80 -3.36
CA GLN A 46 16.02 -10.32 -3.64
C GLN A 46 17.11 -9.25 -3.41
N THR A 47 16.79 -7.98 -3.68
CA THR A 47 17.71 -6.85 -3.58
C THR A 47 17.51 -6.04 -2.32
N GLU A 48 16.27 -5.80 -1.91
CA GLU A 48 15.92 -5.03 -0.73
C GLU A 48 14.67 -5.58 -0.06
N ASN A 49 14.67 -5.57 1.27
CA ASN A 49 13.46 -5.79 2.06
C ASN A 49 12.71 -4.46 2.14
N ILE A 50 11.39 -4.50 1.98
CA ILE A 50 10.57 -3.30 1.90
C ILE A 50 9.49 -3.28 2.98
N LEU A 51 9.11 -2.07 3.37
CA LEU A 51 7.91 -1.76 4.14
C LEU A 51 7.08 -0.78 3.30
N VAL A 52 5.91 -1.21 2.87
CA VAL A 52 5.04 -0.46 1.97
C VAL A 52 3.80 -0.02 2.73
N GLN A 53 3.52 1.28 2.76
CA GLN A 53 2.21 1.76 3.17
C GLN A 53 1.29 1.90 1.97
N LEU A 54 0.19 1.16 1.99
CA LEU A 54 -0.86 1.20 0.99
C LEU A 54 -1.83 2.37 1.25
N LYS A 55 -2.09 3.14 0.19
CA LYS A 55 -3.16 4.12 0.09
C LYS A 55 -4.06 3.75 -1.10
N ALA A 56 -5.14 3.03 -0.83
CA ALA A 56 -6.15 2.71 -1.83
C ALA A 56 -7.30 3.74 -1.81
N MET A 57 -7.82 4.08 -2.97
CA MET A 57 -8.95 5.00 -3.13
C MET A 57 -9.94 4.48 -4.17
N GLN A 58 -11.23 4.75 -3.99
CA GLN A 58 -12.25 4.45 -4.98
C GLN A 58 -12.32 5.56 -6.02
N LEU A 59 -12.35 5.22 -7.32
CA LEU A 59 -12.63 6.19 -8.37
C LEU A 59 -14.14 6.45 -8.52
N PRO A 60 -14.57 7.70 -8.81
CA PRO A 60 -13.75 8.90 -8.90
C PRO A 60 -13.35 9.43 -7.51
N GLY A 61 -12.05 9.49 -7.22
CA GLY A 61 -11.52 9.87 -5.93
C GLY A 61 -10.19 10.60 -6.09
N LYS A 62 -9.91 11.54 -5.18
CA LYS A 62 -8.64 12.28 -5.19
C LYS A 62 -7.59 11.49 -4.42
N ARG A 63 -6.35 11.45 -4.93
CA ARG A 63 -5.21 10.90 -4.20
C ARG A 63 -5.11 11.52 -2.82
N VAL A 64 -5.03 10.65 -1.81
CA VAL A 64 -4.75 11.03 -0.43
C VAL A 64 -3.24 10.95 -0.24
N GLU A 65 -2.59 12.10 -0.33
CA GLU A 65 -1.16 12.21 -0.02
C GLU A 65 -0.96 12.21 1.50
N PRO A 66 -0.08 11.35 2.03
CA PRO A 66 0.27 11.37 3.43
C PRO A 66 1.00 12.67 3.79
N ASN A 67 0.70 13.19 4.97
CA ASN A 67 1.37 14.39 5.48
C ASN A 67 2.84 14.07 5.87
N GLY A 68 3.63 15.09 6.17
CA GLY A 68 5.04 14.92 6.53
C GLY A 68 5.26 14.05 7.78
N THR A 69 4.34 14.08 8.74
CA THR A 69 4.40 13.28 9.96
C THR A 69 4.21 11.79 9.67
N ASP A 70 3.24 11.44 8.83
CA ASP A 70 2.97 10.06 8.43
C ASP A 70 4.15 9.47 7.67
N LYS A 71 4.74 10.25 6.75
CA LYS A 71 5.96 9.87 6.02
C LYS A 71 7.14 9.63 6.97
N PHE A 72 7.30 10.48 7.98
CA PHE A 72 8.35 10.33 8.98
C PHE A 72 8.14 9.07 9.85
N ALA A 73 6.92 8.83 10.32
CA ALA A 73 6.59 7.65 11.11
C ALA A 73 6.83 6.34 10.32
N LEU A 74 6.49 6.32 9.03
CA LEU A 74 6.77 5.18 8.16
C LEU A 74 8.27 4.93 7.98
N LYS A 75 9.08 6.00 7.83
CA LYS A 75 10.55 5.87 7.76
C LYS A 75 11.13 5.28 9.03
N ASP A 76 10.76 5.83 10.19
CA ASP A 76 11.23 5.33 11.50
C ASP A 76 10.83 3.86 11.72
N LEU A 77 9.61 3.48 11.34
CA LEU A 77 9.17 2.09 11.42
C LEU A 77 9.97 1.18 10.48
N ALA A 78 10.24 1.62 9.24
CA ALA A 78 11.01 0.86 8.27
C ALA A 78 12.46 0.67 8.74
N GLU A 79 13.09 1.71 9.29
CA GLU A 79 14.45 1.68 9.83
C GLU A 79 14.58 0.68 10.98
N ARG A 80 13.64 0.69 11.94
CA ARG A 80 13.61 -0.28 13.06
C ARG A 80 13.48 -1.72 12.60
N HIS A 81 12.87 -1.94 11.43
CA HIS A 81 12.71 -3.26 10.82
C HIS A 81 13.77 -3.58 9.75
N ASN A 82 14.77 -2.72 9.55
CA ASN A 82 15.79 -2.83 8.49
C ASN A 82 15.18 -3.05 7.09
N ARG A 83 14.19 -2.21 6.75
CA ARG A 83 13.43 -2.26 5.49
C ARG A 83 13.46 -0.88 4.81
N ILE A 84 13.31 -0.87 3.51
CA ILE A 84 13.17 0.36 2.72
C ILE A 84 11.70 0.82 2.73
N PRO A 85 11.41 2.05 3.15
CA PRO A 85 10.05 2.57 3.19
C PRO A 85 9.55 3.00 1.80
N TYR A 86 8.38 2.52 1.43
CA TYR A 86 7.66 2.88 0.21
C TYR A 86 6.21 3.24 0.53
N ILE A 87 5.61 4.09 -0.30
CA ILE A 87 4.16 4.33 -0.32
C ILE A 87 3.63 3.86 -1.67
N ALA A 88 2.59 3.03 -1.64
CA ALA A 88 1.91 2.55 -2.84
C ALA A 88 0.52 3.16 -2.92
N TYR A 89 0.24 3.87 -4.01
CA TYR A 89 -1.06 4.47 -4.30
C TYR A 89 -1.79 3.62 -5.34
N LEU A 90 -3.02 3.20 -5.02
CA LEU A 90 -3.86 2.38 -5.89
C LEU A 90 -5.25 2.99 -6.08
N SER A 91 -5.73 2.97 -7.32
CA SER A 91 -7.07 3.38 -7.74
C SER A 91 -7.94 2.15 -7.98
N ILE A 92 -9.02 1.99 -7.22
CA ILE A 92 -9.92 0.83 -7.24
C ILE A 92 -11.32 1.23 -7.75
N ASP A 93 -11.93 0.43 -8.62
CA ASP A 93 -13.33 0.63 -9.05
C ASP A 93 -14.37 -0.08 -8.15
N GLU A 94 -15.66 0.10 -8.46
CA GLU A 94 -16.77 -0.59 -7.77
C GLU A 94 -16.66 -2.12 -7.85
N ASP A 95 -16.03 -2.65 -8.91
CA ASP A 95 -15.80 -4.08 -9.13
C ASP A 95 -14.52 -4.60 -8.44
N LYS A 96 -13.89 -3.77 -7.60
CA LYS A 96 -12.66 -4.06 -6.85
C LYS A 96 -11.43 -4.31 -7.74
N ASN A 97 -11.43 -3.83 -8.98
CA ASN A 97 -10.30 -3.90 -9.89
C ASN A 97 -9.41 -2.67 -9.78
N ILE A 98 -8.13 -2.87 -10.08
CA ILE A 98 -7.19 -1.78 -10.31
C ILE A 98 -7.51 -1.09 -11.64
N THR A 99 -7.68 0.22 -11.60
CA THR A 99 -8.10 1.04 -12.75
C THR A 99 -6.96 1.80 -13.41
N GLU A 100 -5.85 1.99 -12.69
CA GLU A 100 -4.65 2.71 -13.10
C GLU A 100 -3.41 1.95 -12.63
N GLU A 101 -2.22 2.28 -13.14
CA GLU A 101 -0.98 1.68 -12.64
C GLU A 101 -0.74 1.98 -11.14
N ILE A 102 -0.11 1.05 -10.43
CA ILE A 102 0.32 1.28 -9.04
C ILE A 102 1.43 2.32 -9.02
N ILE A 103 1.23 3.39 -8.27
CA ILE A 103 2.23 4.46 -8.17
C ILE A 103 3.01 4.29 -6.88
N TRP A 104 4.33 4.29 -7.03
CA TRP A 104 5.27 4.05 -5.95
C TRP A 104 6.03 5.32 -5.60
N GLU A 105 6.07 5.65 -4.31
CA GLU A 105 6.90 6.71 -3.76
C GLU A 105 7.91 6.10 -2.78
N ARG A 106 9.20 6.17 -3.12
CA ARG A 106 10.27 5.79 -2.19
C ARG A 106 10.54 6.93 -1.21
N LEU A 107 10.61 6.60 0.07
CA LEU A 107 10.95 7.56 1.11
C LEU A 107 12.46 7.45 1.42
N TYR A 108 13.20 8.56 1.31
CA TYR A 108 14.64 8.66 1.67
C TYR A 108 14.86 9.22 3.07
#